data_AF-A0A7S1V3T1-F1
#
_entry.id   AF-A0A7S1V3T1-F1
#
_cell.length_a   1.000
_cell.length_b   1.000
_cell.length_c   1.000
_cell.angle_alpha   90.00
_cell.angle_beta   90.00
_cell.angle_gamma   90.00
#
_symmetry.space_group_name_H-M   'P 1'
#
loop_
_entity.id
_entity.type
_entity.pdbx_description
1 polymer ?
#
loop_
_entity_poly.entity_id
_entity_poly.type
_entity_poly.pdbx_seq_one_letter_code
_entity_poly.pdbx_strand_id
1 'polypeptide(L)'
;GEPRTPRLFQQTEVECVDGTTQQLPFPSESTIQKGTSDKGVIFYDIVTPRVKQVIRNHYDCQTLTGARLENQPTTVGACVGSHFDERFSWSELLSPVFSGKDVLSPLTLALLEDSGFYRVFYDGSSNSPFGLGAGCDFVERDCILDDAVPTYATGTFCNSVTVVRPSGRFDANENDILCDPTHTKMALCDLFDTTEVPKAYDGSFDGNNIRYFSDANLASRSPHADFCPLPSLDIGIDCTDPETASGQLYYLHEEYGPTSRCINARTSAGRVRPACLRTICNDDSRTVTVAGLVCEFDGEEHDIERLVPGFGATLTCPKLSSVCPHLFCPAGCSGRGVCNYDTHECDCFDQNDTSMSCNLDIGTRDPSQIPPSPSPVLVGVNWPSSSNPADSPSSQYASSAVVKTTRSVVMLSLLSASCLSR
;
A
#
# COMPACT_ATOMS: atom_id res chain seq x y z
N GLY A 1 25.63 0.11 10.90
CA GLY A 1 26.62 0.27 9.81
C GLY A 1 27.11 1.70 9.82
N GLU A 2 28.04 2.05 8.95
CA GLU A 2 28.34 3.47 8.69
C GLU A 2 27.13 4.11 7.99
N PRO A 3 26.67 5.31 8.41
CA PRO A 3 25.57 6.00 7.75
C PRO A 3 25.85 6.24 6.27
N ARG A 4 24.90 5.92 5.38
CA ARG A 4 25.05 6.13 3.92
C ARG A 4 25.08 7.60 3.52
N THR A 5 24.72 8.50 4.42
CA THR A 5 24.79 9.96 4.29
C THR A 5 25.87 10.49 5.25
N PRO A 6 27.11 10.70 4.76
CA PRO A 6 28.19 11.26 5.57
C PRO A 6 27.82 12.64 6.13
N ARG A 7 28.25 12.93 7.36
CA ARG A 7 28.01 14.24 8.00
C ARG A 7 28.92 15.34 7.42
N LEU A 8 28.46 16.58 7.59
CA LEU A 8 28.64 17.76 6.72
C LEU A 8 27.87 17.60 5.41
N PHE A 9 26.61 18.04 5.45
CA PHE A 9 25.72 18.03 4.30
C PHE A 9 26.18 19.03 3.24
N GLN A 10 26.56 18.54 2.07
CA GLN A 10 26.80 19.39 0.90
C GLN A 10 25.46 19.69 0.23
N GLN A 11 25.18 20.98 0.03
CA GLN A 11 24.04 21.42 -0.77
C GLN A 11 24.28 21.04 -2.22
N THR A 12 23.30 20.39 -2.83
CA THR A 12 23.31 20.00 -4.23
C THR A 12 22.08 20.59 -4.90
N GLU A 13 22.24 20.98 -6.16
CA GLU A 13 21.14 21.41 -6.99
C GLU A 13 20.33 20.19 -7.44
N VAL A 14 19.04 20.15 -7.12
CA VAL A 14 18.15 19.02 -7.37
C VAL A 14 16.91 19.51 -8.12
N GLU A 15 16.55 18.80 -9.17
CA GLU A 15 15.32 19.03 -9.93
C GLU A 15 14.16 18.30 -9.26
N CYS A 16 13.25 19.03 -8.67
CA CYS A 16 12.13 18.50 -7.91
C CYS A 16 11.10 17.79 -8.80
N VAL A 17 10.23 17.00 -8.17
CA VAL A 17 9.16 16.25 -8.87
C VAL A 17 8.18 17.16 -9.62
N ASP A 18 8.05 18.43 -9.19
CA ASP A 18 7.25 19.46 -9.86
C ASP A 18 8.00 20.20 -11.00
N GLY A 19 9.22 19.78 -11.33
CA GLY A 19 10.07 20.39 -12.34
C GLY A 19 10.81 21.66 -11.90
N THR A 20 10.61 22.13 -10.67
CA THR A 20 11.40 23.24 -10.11
C THR A 20 12.80 22.77 -9.71
N THR A 21 13.69 23.71 -9.41
CA THR A 21 15.05 23.39 -8.93
C THR A 21 15.25 23.96 -7.53
N GLN A 22 15.78 23.14 -6.63
CA GLN A 22 16.08 23.53 -5.25
C GLN A 22 17.51 23.15 -4.85
N GLN A 23 18.08 23.90 -3.91
CA GLN A 23 19.35 23.56 -3.26
C GLN A 23 19.03 22.84 -1.95
N LEU A 24 19.34 21.55 -1.87
CA LEU A 24 19.15 20.77 -0.64
C LEU A 24 20.31 19.78 -0.39
N PRO A 25 20.51 19.33 0.87
CA PRO A 25 21.29 18.15 1.16
C PRO A 25 20.73 16.96 0.40
N PHE A 26 21.52 16.39 -0.50
CA PHE A 26 21.08 15.27 -1.33
C PHE A 26 22.01 14.06 -1.19
N PRO A 27 21.48 12.84 -1.01
CA PRO A 27 22.29 11.63 -1.00
C PRO A 27 22.98 11.39 -2.34
N SER A 28 24.02 10.55 -2.34
CA SER A 28 24.65 10.09 -3.58
C SER A 28 23.71 9.24 -4.45
N GLU A 29 24.06 9.09 -5.72
CA GLU A 29 23.35 8.24 -6.69
C GLU A 29 23.34 6.74 -6.32
N SER A 30 24.16 6.32 -5.35
CA SER A 30 24.10 4.96 -4.80
C SER A 30 22.99 4.77 -3.76
N THR A 31 22.27 5.84 -3.41
CA THR A 31 21.20 5.86 -2.42
C THR A 31 19.88 6.26 -3.04
N ILE A 32 19.84 7.39 -3.77
CA ILE A 32 18.66 7.87 -4.48
C ILE A 32 19.01 8.16 -5.93
N GLN A 33 18.16 7.74 -6.88
CA GLN A 33 18.32 8.03 -8.30
C GLN A 33 17.08 8.70 -8.86
N LYS A 34 17.28 9.70 -9.72
CA LYS A 34 16.21 10.35 -10.49
C LYS A 34 15.81 9.48 -11.68
N GLY A 35 14.52 9.40 -11.95
CA GLY A 35 13.95 8.82 -13.17
C GLY A 35 12.90 9.73 -13.81
N THR A 36 12.41 9.32 -14.97
CA THR A 36 11.30 9.97 -15.67
C THR A 36 10.42 8.91 -16.31
N SER A 37 9.11 8.97 -16.06
CA SER A 37 8.16 8.01 -16.64
C SER A 37 7.91 8.30 -18.12
N ASP A 38 7.28 7.37 -18.84
CA ASP A 38 6.88 7.55 -20.24
C ASP A 38 5.93 8.75 -20.44
N LYS A 39 5.21 9.14 -19.37
CA LYS A 39 4.34 10.33 -19.34
C LYS A 39 5.07 11.62 -18.96
N GLY A 40 6.40 11.58 -18.82
CA GLY A 40 7.23 12.73 -18.49
C GLY A 40 7.24 13.11 -17.00
N VAL A 41 6.72 12.25 -16.12
CA VAL A 41 6.68 12.52 -14.68
C VAL A 41 8.04 12.22 -14.07
N ILE A 42 8.63 13.21 -13.40
CA ILE A 42 9.88 13.04 -12.66
C ILE A 42 9.59 12.24 -11.39
N PHE A 43 10.42 11.23 -11.13
CA PHE A 43 10.35 10.46 -9.89
C PHE A 43 11.74 10.18 -9.33
N TYR A 44 11.79 9.68 -8.11
CA TYR A 44 13.03 9.29 -7.44
C TYR A 44 12.88 7.90 -6.84
N ASP A 45 13.88 7.04 -7.02
CA ASP A 45 13.91 5.71 -6.42
C ASP A 45 14.97 5.64 -5.32
N ILE A 46 14.67 4.94 -4.23
CA ILE A 46 15.68 4.47 -3.28
C ILE A 46 16.32 3.22 -3.88
N VAL A 47 17.63 3.29 -4.17
CA VAL A 47 18.37 2.25 -4.92
C VAL A 47 19.36 1.48 -4.04
N THR A 48 19.23 1.57 -2.72
CA THR A 48 20.12 0.85 -1.79
C THR A 48 19.95 -0.67 -1.92
N PRO A 49 20.99 -1.47 -1.62
CA PRO A 49 21.02 -2.89 -1.98
C PRO A 49 19.85 -3.73 -1.44
N ARG A 50 19.46 -3.58 -0.16
CA ARG A 50 18.37 -4.37 0.42
C ARG A 50 17.01 -3.85 -0.03
N VAL A 51 16.82 -2.53 -0.07
CA VAL A 51 15.57 -1.93 -0.59
C VAL A 51 15.31 -2.44 -2.00
N LYS A 52 16.34 -2.39 -2.85
CA LYS A 52 16.29 -2.91 -4.21
C LYS A 52 15.96 -4.40 -4.26
N GLN A 53 16.59 -5.23 -3.44
CA GLN A 53 16.31 -6.67 -3.47
C GLN A 53 14.93 -7.02 -2.92
N VAL A 54 14.49 -6.35 -1.85
CA VAL A 54 13.14 -6.56 -1.29
C VAL A 54 12.07 -6.17 -2.30
N ILE A 55 12.20 -5.02 -2.97
CA ILE A 55 11.17 -4.59 -3.91
C ILE A 55 11.13 -5.47 -5.18
N ARG A 56 12.28 -5.99 -5.61
CA ARG A 56 12.37 -7.01 -6.67
C ARG A 56 11.63 -8.29 -6.29
N ASN A 57 11.87 -8.75 -5.05
CA ASN A 57 11.20 -9.94 -4.52
C ASN A 57 9.71 -9.69 -4.31
N HIS A 58 9.28 -8.48 -3.94
CA HIS A 58 7.88 -8.16 -3.70
C HIS A 58 7.03 -8.23 -4.97
N TYR A 59 7.51 -7.70 -6.09
CA TYR A 59 6.74 -7.70 -7.34
C TYR A 59 7.01 -8.90 -8.26
N ASP A 60 7.91 -9.82 -7.89
CA ASP A 60 8.48 -10.79 -8.84
C ASP A 60 9.11 -10.11 -10.08
N CYS A 61 9.97 -9.12 -9.84
CA CYS A 61 10.58 -8.34 -10.91
C CYS A 61 12.04 -8.00 -10.62
N GLN A 62 12.96 -8.89 -11.00
CA GLN A 62 14.39 -8.75 -10.70
C GLN A 62 15.11 -7.63 -11.51
N THR A 63 14.46 -7.06 -12.52
CA THR A 63 14.97 -5.92 -13.29
C THR A 63 14.81 -4.58 -12.57
N LEU A 64 13.94 -4.50 -11.55
CA LEU A 64 13.69 -3.26 -10.81
C LEU A 64 14.97 -2.62 -10.26
N THR A 65 15.06 -1.30 -10.35
CA THR A 65 16.25 -0.53 -9.99
C THR A 65 16.24 0.00 -8.57
N GLY A 66 15.07 0.15 -7.97
CA GLY A 66 14.85 0.65 -6.62
C GLY A 66 13.37 0.74 -6.27
N ALA A 67 13.05 1.25 -5.08
CA ALA A 67 11.69 1.49 -4.63
C ALA A 67 11.34 2.97 -4.79
N ARG A 68 10.23 3.27 -5.48
CA ARG A 68 9.85 4.64 -5.83
C ARG A 68 9.39 5.44 -4.62
N LEU A 69 9.84 6.68 -4.58
CA LEU A 69 9.37 7.72 -3.66
C LEU A 69 8.20 8.45 -4.27
N GLU A 70 7.24 8.80 -3.41
CA GLU A 70 6.06 9.58 -3.75
C GLU A 70 6.41 10.82 -4.58
N ASN A 71 5.78 10.94 -5.75
CA ASN A 71 6.03 11.98 -6.74
C ASN A 71 4.94 13.06 -6.73
N GLN A 72 3.83 12.85 -6.03
CA GLN A 72 2.81 13.87 -5.82
C GLN A 72 3.08 14.68 -4.55
N PRO A 73 2.60 15.94 -4.48
CA PRO A 73 2.77 16.77 -3.29
C PRO A 73 2.12 16.14 -2.04
N THR A 74 2.93 15.73 -1.07
CA THR A 74 2.45 15.35 0.27
C THR A 74 2.49 16.52 1.26
N THR A 75 3.35 17.49 0.98
CA THR A 75 3.49 18.75 1.73
C THR A 75 3.93 19.87 0.79
N VAL A 76 3.53 21.10 1.08
CA VAL A 76 3.95 22.27 0.31
C VAL A 76 5.47 22.38 0.27
N GLY A 77 6.05 22.48 -0.93
CA GLY A 77 7.49 22.64 -1.15
C GLY A 77 8.33 21.36 -1.03
N ALA A 78 7.70 20.17 -0.94
CA ALA A 78 8.44 18.92 -1.04
C ALA A 78 9.14 18.79 -2.40
N CYS A 79 10.47 18.72 -2.41
CA CYS A 79 11.23 18.57 -3.65
C CYS A 79 11.31 17.11 -4.12
N VAL A 80 11.60 16.21 -3.17
CA VAL A 80 11.66 14.76 -3.36
C VAL A 80 10.73 14.11 -2.32
N GLY A 81 10.03 13.05 -2.72
CA GLY A 81 9.10 12.32 -1.86
C GLY A 81 9.71 11.86 -0.54
N SER A 82 8.89 11.84 0.51
CA SER A 82 9.28 11.37 1.85
C SER A 82 8.46 10.16 2.33
N HIS A 83 7.80 9.51 1.39
CA HIS A 83 6.98 8.32 1.51
C HIS A 83 7.30 7.40 0.33
N PHE A 84 7.03 6.10 0.45
CA PHE A 84 6.96 5.26 -0.74
C PHE A 84 5.76 5.66 -1.58
N ASP A 85 5.91 5.57 -2.90
CA ASP A 85 4.87 5.93 -3.85
C ASP A 85 3.60 5.10 -3.63
N GLU A 86 2.46 5.78 -3.40
CA GLU A 86 1.18 5.16 -3.06
C GLU A 86 0.69 4.24 -4.19
N ARG A 87 0.98 4.56 -5.46
CA ARG A 87 0.60 3.76 -6.63
C ARG A 87 1.12 2.33 -6.50
N PHE A 88 2.26 2.16 -5.84
CA PHE A 88 2.95 0.88 -5.70
C PHE A 88 2.89 0.33 -4.28
N SER A 89 2.65 1.17 -3.28
CA SER A 89 2.86 0.86 -1.87
C SER A 89 1.64 1.15 -0.98
N TRP A 90 0.44 1.17 -1.54
CA TRP A 90 -0.83 1.54 -0.87
C TRP A 90 -1.02 1.01 0.55
N SER A 91 -0.69 -0.26 0.84
CA SER A 91 -0.81 -0.85 2.18
C SER A 91 0.51 -0.91 2.96
N GLU A 92 1.48 -0.06 2.64
CA GLU A 92 2.79 0.04 3.30
C GLU A 92 2.78 1.13 4.39
N LEU A 93 3.42 0.88 5.53
CA LEU A 93 3.44 1.80 6.67
C LEU A 93 3.95 3.24 6.35
N LEU A 94 4.85 3.37 5.39
CA LEU A 94 5.46 4.60 4.90
C LEU A 94 4.87 5.07 3.57
N SER A 95 3.69 4.58 3.17
CA SER A 95 2.86 5.18 2.13
C SER A 95 2.31 6.54 2.59
N PRO A 96 2.03 7.51 1.71
CA PRO A 96 1.56 8.83 2.12
C PRO A 96 0.10 8.85 2.59
N VAL A 97 -0.73 7.88 2.17
CA VAL A 97 -2.14 7.78 2.54
C VAL A 97 -2.35 6.56 3.42
N PHE A 98 -3.16 6.72 4.47
CA PHE A 98 -3.52 5.63 5.37
C PHE A 98 -4.59 4.76 4.72
N SER A 99 -4.27 3.50 4.39
CA SER A 99 -5.22 2.54 3.82
C SER A 99 -6.21 1.97 4.84
N GLY A 100 -5.87 2.05 6.14
CA GLY A 100 -6.62 1.38 7.20
C GLY A 100 -6.12 -0.01 7.55
N LYS A 101 -5.22 -0.58 6.73
CA LYS A 101 -4.64 -1.93 6.88
C LYS A 101 -3.14 -1.93 6.55
N ASP A 102 -2.47 -0.81 6.80
CA ASP A 102 -1.05 -0.64 6.49
C ASP A 102 -0.19 -1.62 7.29
N VAL A 103 0.83 -2.18 6.64
CA VAL A 103 1.73 -3.15 7.25
C VAL A 103 3.14 -2.59 7.38
N LEU A 104 3.81 -2.94 8.48
CA LEU A 104 5.27 -2.83 8.56
C LEU A 104 5.87 -3.91 7.64
N SER A 105 6.20 -3.52 6.43
CA SER A 105 6.70 -4.46 5.42
C SER A 105 8.22 -4.68 5.50
N PRO A 106 8.74 -5.72 4.87
CA PRO A 106 10.19 -5.88 4.67
C PRO A 106 10.83 -4.68 3.97
N LEU A 107 10.07 -3.91 3.17
CA LEU A 107 10.58 -2.75 2.45
C LEU A 107 11.00 -1.63 3.41
N THR A 108 10.15 -1.32 4.40
CA THR A 108 10.49 -0.38 5.46
C THR A 108 11.68 -0.88 6.29
N LEU A 109 11.73 -2.17 6.63
CA LEU A 109 12.86 -2.72 7.38
C LEU A 109 14.18 -2.66 6.59
N ALA A 110 14.13 -2.94 5.28
CA ALA A 110 15.27 -2.84 4.39
C ALA A 110 15.82 -1.41 4.32
N LEU A 111 14.93 -0.41 4.26
CA LEU A 111 15.31 1.00 4.32
C LEU A 111 16.01 1.33 5.64
N LEU A 112 15.42 0.93 6.77
CA LEU A 112 15.99 1.16 8.10
C LEU A 112 17.36 0.50 8.24
N GLU A 113 17.53 -0.73 7.76
CA GLU A 113 18.81 -1.42 7.82
C GLU A 113 19.87 -0.78 6.90
N ASP A 114 19.50 -0.48 5.65
CA ASP A 114 20.41 0.14 4.69
C ASP A 114 20.82 1.57 5.08
N SER A 115 20.02 2.27 5.90
CA SER A 115 20.41 3.57 6.48
C SER A 115 21.68 3.47 7.33
N GLY A 116 21.96 2.29 7.89
CA GLY A 116 23.06 2.04 8.81
C GLY A 116 22.74 2.36 10.27
N PHE A 117 21.61 3.03 10.57
CA PHE A 117 21.23 3.42 11.94
C PHE A 117 20.60 2.29 12.74
N TYR A 118 19.99 1.31 12.07
CA TYR A 118 19.24 0.24 12.71
C TYR A 118 19.85 -1.13 12.43
N ARG A 119 19.63 -2.04 13.38
CA ARG A 119 19.62 -3.48 13.13
C ARG A 119 18.16 -3.91 13.19
N VAL A 120 17.71 -4.68 12.23
CA VAL A 120 16.29 -5.01 12.06
C VAL A 120 16.07 -6.51 12.18
N PHE A 121 14.94 -6.89 12.77
CA PHE A 121 14.49 -8.29 12.84
C PHE A 121 13.33 -8.44 11.84
N TYR A 122 13.56 -9.11 10.72
CA TYR A 122 12.56 -9.25 9.65
C TYR A 122 11.35 -10.09 10.05
N ASP A 123 11.49 -10.99 11.04
CA ASP A 123 10.41 -11.86 11.52
C ASP A 123 9.19 -11.09 12.07
N GLY A 124 9.37 -9.82 12.45
CA GLY A 124 8.29 -8.93 12.89
C GLY A 124 7.57 -8.18 11.77
N SER A 125 7.96 -8.40 10.51
CA SER A 125 7.32 -7.78 9.35
C SER A 125 6.30 -8.71 8.70
N SER A 126 5.45 -8.13 7.85
CA SER A 126 4.54 -8.90 7.00
C SER A 126 4.63 -8.37 5.59
N ASN A 127 4.65 -9.27 4.60
CA ASN A 127 4.59 -8.86 3.21
C ASN A 127 3.29 -8.07 2.99
N SER A 128 3.41 -6.92 2.31
CA SER A 128 2.23 -6.15 1.91
C SER A 128 1.46 -6.95 0.85
N PRO A 129 0.12 -7.07 0.94
CA PRO A 129 -0.66 -7.78 -0.07
C PRO A 129 -0.74 -7.03 -1.41
N PHE A 130 -0.51 -5.71 -1.38
CA PHE A 130 -0.66 -4.85 -2.55
C PHE A 130 0.46 -5.08 -3.57
N GLY A 131 0.09 -5.57 -4.76
CA GLY A 131 1.03 -5.86 -5.85
C GLY A 131 1.97 -7.05 -5.63
N LEU A 132 1.79 -7.84 -4.56
CA LEU A 132 2.70 -8.96 -4.24
C LEU A 132 2.67 -10.03 -5.34
N GLY A 133 3.80 -10.23 -6.01
CA GLY A 133 3.95 -11.16 -7.14
C GLY A 133 3.23 -10.71 -8.42
N ALA A 134 2.94 -9.42 -8.59
CA ALA A 134 2.17 -8.93 -9.74
C ALA A 134 2.95 -8.91 -11.07
N GLY A 135 4.27 -9.13 -11.04
CA GLY A 135 5.17 -9.10 -12.19
C GLY A 135 5.65 -7.69 -12.58
N CYS A 136 6.63 -7.63 -13.48
CA CYS A 136 7.23 -6.37 -13.92
C CYS A 136 6.23 -5.41 -14.59
N ASP A 137 5.23 -5.92 -15.32
CA ASP A 137 4.26 -5.03 -15.99
C ASP A 137 3.45 -4.19 -14.98
N PHE A 138 3.24 -4.68 -13.75
CA PHE A 138 2.56 -3.90 -12.71
C PHE A 138 3.28 -2.58 -12.39
N VAL A 139 4.62 -2.62 -12.38
CA VAL A 139 5.48 -1.48 -12.04
C VAL A 139 5.85 -0.64 -13.27
N GLU A 140 6.03 -1.29 -14.43
CA GLU A 140 6.51 -0.66 -15.67
C GLU A 140 5.39 -0.10 -16.57
N ARG A 141 4.16 -0.61 -16.47
CA ARG A 141 3.03 -0.21 -17.33
C ARG A 141 2.00 0.61 -16.56
N ASP A 142 1.06 1.21 -17.29
CA ASP A 142 -0.06 1.94 -16.72
C ASP A 142 -1.05 1.00 -15.98
N CYS A 143 -1.72 1.52 -14.95
CA CYS A 143 -2.73 0.77 -14.18
C CYS A 143 -4.03 0.50 -14.95
N ILE A 144 -4.27 1.23 -16.03
CA ILE A 144 -5.44 1.11 -16.91
C ILE A 144 -4.93 1.20 -18.35
N LEU A 145 -5.37 0.27 -19.20
CA LEU A 145 -5.04 0.23 -20.62
C LEU A 145 -6.35 0.08 -21.41
N ASP A 146 -6.55 0.94 -22.41
CA ASP A 146 -7.74 0.94 -23.27
C ASP A 146 -9.06 0.89 -22.46
N ASP A 147 -9.19 1.78 -21.46
CA ASP A 147 -10.33 1.87 -20.53
C ASP A 147 -10.57 0.62 -19.64
N ALA A 148 -9.66 -0.35 -19.65
CA ALA A 148 -9.77 -1.61 -18.91
C ALA A 148 -8.67 -1.77 -17.86
N VAL A 149 -8.98 -2.49 -16.77
CA VAL A 149 -7.97 -2.98 -15.83
C VAL A 149 -7.23 -4.16 -16.48
N PRO A 150 -5.92 -4.06 -16.73
CA PRO A 150 -5.15 -5.16 -17.29
C PRO A 150 -4.96 -6.30 -16.28
N THR A 151 -4.58 -7.49 -16.76
CA THR A 151 -4.48 -8.70 -15.93
C THR A 151 -3.50 -8.55 -14.77
N TYR A 152 -2.33 -7.92 -14.99
CA TYR A 152 -1.34 -7.67 -13.92
C TYR A 152 -1.89 -6.76 -12.80
N ALA A 153 -2.84 -5.89 -13.11
CA ALA A 153 -3.46 -4.91 -12.22
C ALA A 153 -4.76 -5.41 -11.54
N THR A 154 -5.25 -6.58 -11.93
CA THR A 154 -6.52 -7.12 -11.43
C THR A 154 -6.47 -7.36 -9.93
N GLY A 155 -7.50 -6.93 -9.22
CA GLY A 155 -7.59 -6.99 -7.75
C GLY A 155 -6.89 -5.84 -7.02
N THR A 156 -6.12 -5.01 -7.73
CA THR A 156 -5.46 -3.82 -7.18
C THR A 156 -6.14 -2.54 -7.61
N PHE A 157 -6.36 -2.37 -8.91
CA PHE A 157 -7.02 -1.21 -9.50
C PHE A 157 -8.43 -1.56 -10.00
N CYS A 158 -9.25 -0.55 -10.29
CA CYS A 158 -10.64 -0.72 -10.69
C CYS A 158 -11.03 0.25 -11.83
N ASN A 159 -12.07 -0.07 -12.59
CA ASN A 159 -12.58 0.82 -13.63
C ASN A 159 -14.12 0.98 -13.62
N SER A 160 -14.77 0.55 -12.54
CA SER A 160 -16.21 0.78 -12.36
C SER A 160 -16.45 2.23 -11.94
N VAL A 161 -17.25 2.97 -12.72
CA VAL A 161 -17.61 4.35 -12.37
C VAL A 161 -18.56 4.35 -11.18
N THR A 162 -18.22 5.12 -10.15
CA THR A 162 -19.03 5.28 -8.93
C THR A 162 -19.98 6.46 -9.10
N VAL A 163 -21.27 6.16 -8.93
CA VAL A 163 -22.38 7.11 -8.93
C VAL A 163 -22.68 7.57 -7.50
N VAL A 164 -22.68 8.90 -7.32
CA VAL A 164 -23.04 9.55 -6.06
C VAL A 164 -24.40 10.22 -6.22
N ARG A 165 -25.36 9.89 -5.35
CA ARG A 165 -26.67 10.54 -5.39
C ARG A 165 -26.57 12.03 -5.03
N PRO A 166 -27.55 12.86 -5.42
CA PRO A 166 -27.61 14.27 -5.02
C PRO A 166 -27.55 14.52 -3.50
N SER A 167 -27.91 13.52 -2.70
CA SER A 167 -27.79 13.55 -1.23
C SER A 167 -26.36 13.41 -0.71
N GLY A 168 -25.38 13.16 -1.59
CA GLY A 168 -23.99 12.88 -1.23
C GLY A 168 -23.76 11.46 -0.70
N ARG A 169 -24.74 10.56 -0.83
CA ARG A 169 -24.66 9.16 -0.40
C ARG A 169 -24.48 8.23 -1.60
N PHE A 170 -23.77 7.13 -1.38
CA PHE A 170 -23.69 6.03 -2.34
C PHE A 170 -24.94 5.14 -2.24
N ASP A 171 -25.40 4.62 -3.37
CA ASP A 171 -26.40 3.55 -3.40
C ASP A 171 -25.75 2.24 -3.86
N ALA A 172 -25.83 1.22 -2.99
CA ALA A 172 -25.34 -0.12 -3.25
C ALA A 172 -26.05 -0.82 -4.43
N ASN A 173 -27.19 -0.34 -4.92
CA ASN A 173 -27.90 -0.88 -6.08
C ASN A 173 -27.45 -0.22 -7.39
N GLU A 174 -26.90 0.99 -7.33
CA GLU A 174 -26.41 1.73 -8.52
C GLU A 174 -24.93 1.47 -8.76
N ASN A 175 -24.17 1.16 -7.70
CA ASN A 175 -22.72 0.98 -7.77
C ASN A 175 -22.31 -0.49 -7.75
N ASP A 176 -21.18 -0.80 -8.36
CA ASP A 176 -20.49 -2.07 -8.10
C ASP A 176 -19.70 -1.97 -6.80
N ILE A 177 -19.83 -3.02 -5.99
CA ILE A 177 -19.08 -3.16 -4.74
C ILE A 177 -17.95 -4.12 -5.04
N LEU A 178 -16.77 -3.80 -4.57
CA LEU A 178 -15.53 -4.53 -4.78
C LEU A 178 -14.93 -4.86 -3.42
N CYS A 179 -13.99 -5.80 -3.41
CA CYS A 179 -13.05 -5.87 -2.31
C CYS A 179 -11.97 -4.81 -2.46
N ASP A 180 -11.56 -4.24 -1.33
CA ASP A 180 -10.36 -3.41 -1.29
C ASP A 180 -9.12 -4.26 -1.62
N PRO A 181 -7.98 -3.65 -1.99
CA PRO A 181 -6.79 -4.40 -2.39
C PRO A 181 -6.23 -5.33 -1.30
N THR A 182 -6.56 -5.11 0.00
CA THR A 182 -6.17 -6.02 1.09
C THR A 182 -7.14 -7.19 1.27
N HIS A 183 -8.27 -7.22 0.57
CA HIS A 183 -9.34 -8.19 0.74
C HIS A 183 -9.86 -8.27 2.18
N THR A 184 -9.80 -7.18 2.94
CA THR A 184 -10.35 -7.12 4.30
C THR A 184 -11.67 -6.37 4.36
N LYS A 185 -11.90 -5.44 3.43
CA LYS A 185 -13.06 -4.56 3.41
C LYS A 185 -13.79 -4.62 2.07
N MET A 186 -15.07 -4.29 2.12
CA MET A 186 -15.81 -3.93 0.91
C MET A 186 -15.64 -2.44 0.63
N ALA A 187 -15.48 -2.09 -0.64
CA ALA A 187 -15.25 -0.73 -1.09
C ALA A 187 -15.95 -0.46 -2.43
N LEU A 188 -16.08 0.82 -2.77
CA LEU A 188 -16.38 1.27 -4.13
C LEU A 188 -15.09 1.74 -4.79
N CYS A 189 -15.08 1.69 -6.12
CA CYS A 189 -14.00 2.27 -6.91
C CYS A 189 -14.00 3.80 -6.76
N ASP A 190 -12.84 4.42 -6.62
CA ASP A 190 -12.73 5.88 -6.49
C ASP A 190 -12.71 6.62 -7.84
N LEU A 191 -13.27 6.00 -8.87
CA LEU A 191 -13.45 6.55 -10.22
C LEU A 191 -14.83 7.21 -10.34
N PHE A 192 -14.88 8.43 -10.85
CA PHE A 192 -16.11 9.21 -10.98
C PHE A 192 -16.23 9.87 -12.33
N ASP A 193 -17.47 10.07 -12.79
CA ASP A 193 -17.78 11.08 -13.82
C ASP A 193 -17.87 12.46 -13.16
N THR A 194 -16.88 13.31 -13.45
CA THR A 194 -16.76 14.66 -12.88
C THR A 194 -17.92 15.60 -13.26
N THR A 195 -18.72 15.25 -14.28
CA THR A 195 -19.91 16.04 -14.65
C THR A 195 -21.16 15.68 -13.83
N GLU A 196 -21.15 14.50 -13.20
CA GLU A 196 -22.30 13.97 -12.45
C GLU A 196 -22.12 14.02 -10.93
N VAL A 197 -20.92 14.33 -10.44
CA VAL A 197 -20.67 14.47 -9.00
C VAL A 197 -21.33 15.73 -8.42
N PRO A 198 -21.89 15.66 -7.19
CA PRO A 198 -22.41 16.86 -6.52
C PRO A 198 -21.29 17.91 -6.34
N LYS A 199 -21.63 19.20 -6.44
CA LYS A 199 -20.66 20.32 -6.30
C LYS A 199 -19.76 20.26 -5.06
N ALA A 200 -20.19 19.58 -3.99
CA ALA A 200 -19.37 19.34 -2.81
C ALA A 200 -18.09 18.53 -3.11
N TYR A 201 -18.05 17.79 -4.22
CA TYR A 201 -16.95 16.93 -4.66
C TYR A 201 -16.11 17.56 -5.79
N ASP A 202 -16.53 18.68 -6.38
CA ASP A 202 -15.92 19.35 -7.55
C ASP A 202 -14.43 19.76 -7.33
N GLY A 203 -14.03 20.03 -6.07
CA GLY A 203 -12.64 20.32 -5.70
C GLY A 203 -11.79 19.11 -5.28
N SER A 204 -12.32 17.88 -5.43
CA SER A 204 -11.63 16.64 -5.01
C SER A 204 -10.84 15.97 -6.12
N PHE A 205 -10.89 16.49 -7.34
CA PHE A 205 -10.20 15.98 -8.50
C PHE A 205 -9.09 16.95 -8.87
N ASP A 206 -7.84 16.54 -8.70
CA ASP A 206 -6.71 17.35 -9.13
C ASP A 206 -6.59 17.29 -10.66
N GLY A 207 -6.45 18.46 -11.29
CA GLY A 207 -6.44 18.62 -12.75
C GLY A 207 -5.10 18.24 -13.40
N ASN A 208 -4.25 17.50 -12.69
CA ASN A 208 -2.98 17.04 -13.21
C ASN A 208 -3.18 16.02 -14.35
N ASN A 209 -2.29 16.10 -15.34
CA ASN A 209 -2.50 15.60 -16.70
C ASN A 209 -2.43 14.07 -16.89
N ILE A 210 -2.39 13.27 -15.82
CA ILE A 210 -2.34 11.81 -15.95
C ILE A 210 -3.75 11.30 -16.24
N ARG A 211 -4.02 11.07 -17.54
CA ARG A 211 -5.28 10.49 -18.00
C ARG A 211 -5.06 9.04 -18.43
N TYR A 212 -5.97 8.20 -17.98
CA TYR A 212 -6.00 6.77 -18.27
C TYR A 212 -7.17 6.36 -19.16
N PHE A 213 -8.24 7.16 -19.12
CA PHE A 213 -9.48 6.87 -19.82
C PHE A 213 -9.64 7.73 -21.08
N SER A 214 -10.30 7.17 -22.09
CA SER A 214 -10.67 7.86 -23.32
C SER A 214 -11.71 8.96 -23.07
N ASP A 215 -12.61 8.74 -22.10
CA ASP A 215 -13.53 9.76 -21.60
C ASP A 215 -12.80 10.74 -20.67
N ALA A 216 -12.72 12.00 -21.10
CA ALA A 216 -12.04 13.05 -20.36
C ALA A 216 -12.77 13.47 -19.06
N ASN A 217 -14.02 13.06 -18.87
CA ASN A 217 -14.78 13.36 -17.66
C ASN A 217 -14.52 12.36 -16.53
N LEU A 218 -13.86 11.23 -16.81
CA LEU A 218 -13.55 10.22 -15.80
C LEU A 218 -12.27 10.59 -15.04
N ALA A 219 -12.38 10.66 -13.71
CA ALA A 219 -11.25 10.96 -12.83
C ALA A 219 -11.27 10.12 -11.56
N SER A 220 -10.08 9.66 -11.14
CA SER A 220 -9.86 9.07 -9.83
C SER A 220 -9.65 10.15 -8.77
N ARG A 221 -9.95 9.82 -7.52
CA ARG A 221 -9.78 10.69 -6.36
C ARG A 221 -8.47 10.43 -5.59
N SER A 222 -7.60 9.56 -6.11
CA SER A 222 -6.31 9.21 -5.49
C SER A 222 -5.14 9.83 -6.26
N PRO A 223 -4.81 11.12 -6.04
CA PRO A 223 -3.69 11.75 -6.72
C PRO A 223 -2.38 11.03 -6.43
N HIS A 224 -2.08 10.72 -5.16
CA HIS A 224 -0.86 10.02 -4.72
C HIS A 224 -0.71 8.64 -5.37
N ALA A 225 -1.80 7.97 -5.76
CA ALA A 225 -1.74 6.74 -6.54
C ALA A 225 -1.52 7.00 -8.04
N ASP A 226 -0.84 8.09 -8.40
CA ASP A 226 -0.71 8.61 -9.77
C ASP A 226 -2.04 8.71 -10.52
N PHE A 227 -3.15 8.99 -9.83
CA PHE A 227 -4.52 8.99 -10.39
C PHE A 227 -5.01 7.62 -10.88
N CYS A 228 -4.34 6.53 -10.49
CA CYS A 228 -4.84 5.19 -10.72
C CYS A 228 -6.07 4.93 -9.85
N PRO A 229 -7.21 4.55 -10.45
CA PRO A 229 -8.41 4.25 -9.70
C PRO A 229 -8.28 3.01 -8.82
N LEU A 230 -8.62 3.15 -7.54
CA LEU A 230 -8.51 2.15 -6.48
C LEU A 230 -9.88 1.84 -5.87
N PRO A 231 -10.15 0.57 -5.49
CA PRO A 231 -11.31 0.23 -4.66
C PRO A 231 -11.04 0.64 -3.20
N SER A 232 -11.02 1.95 -2.94
CA SER A 232 -10.60 2.53 -1.64
C SER A 232 -11.72 3.27 -0.91
N LEU A 233 -12.89 3.46 -1.55
CA LEU A 233 -14.02 4.12 -0.90
C LEU A 233 -14.72 3.16 0.06
N ASP A 234 -14.30 3.18 1.32
CA ASP A 234 -14.85 2.35 2.40
C ASP A 234 -16.36 2.63 2.60
N ILE A 235 -17.16 1.56 2.55
CA ILE A 235 -18.62 1.61 2.76
C ILE A 235 -19.03 1.15 4.18
N GLY A 236 -18.06 0.94 5.07
CA GLY A 236 -18.27 0.58 6.47
C GLY A 236 -18.41 -0.90 6.74
N ILE A 237 -17.95 -1.76 5.83
CA ILE A 237 -18.00 -3.23 5.97
C ILE A 237 -16.58 -3.78 5.97
N ASP A 238 -16.14 -4.29 7.12
CA ASP A 238 -14.85 -4.93 7.33
C ASP A 238 -15.07 -6.42 7.65
N CYS A 239 -14.79 -7.28 6.69
CA CYS A 239 -14.98 -8.73 6.86
C CYS A 239 -14.14 -9.30 8.01
N THR A 240 -13.10 -8.60 8.46
CA THR A 240 -12.28 -9.02 9.59
C THR A 240 -12.85 -8.65 10.97
N ASP A 241 -13.88 -7.80 11.00
CA ASP A 241 -14.49 -7.28 12.23
C ASP A 241 -15.96 -7.74 12.36
N PRO A 242 -16.30 -8.56 13.37
CA PRO A 242 -17.66 -9.04 13.59
C PRO A 242 -18.68 -7.92 13.86
N GLU A 243 -18.24 -6.75 14.32
CA GLU A 243 -19.13 -5.61 14.63
C GLU A 243 -19.64 -4.89 13.37
N THR A 244 -19.00 -5.11 12.22
CA THR A 244 -19.40 -4.50 10.94
C THR A 244 -20.36 -5.36 10.13
N ALA A 245 -20.78 -6.50 10.68
CA ALA A 245 -21.77 -7.36 10.05
C ALA A 245 -23.04 -6.56 9.76
N SER A 246 -23.39 -6.41 8.48
CA SER A 246 -24.50 -5.55 8.02
C SER A 246 -25.88 -6.02 8.50
N GLY A 247 -25.97 -7.22 9.09
CA GLY A 247 -27.21 -7.91 9.44
C GLY A 247 -28.04 -8.35 8.23
N GLN A 248 -27.63 -7.96 7.02
CA GLN A 248 -28.27 -8.24 5.75
C GLN A 248 -27.29 -9.09 4.93
N LEU A 249 -27.34 -10.41 5.17
CA LEU A 249 -26.50 -11.37 4.46
C LEU A 249 -26.98 -11.45 3.00
N TYR A 250 -26.12 -11.07 2.07
CA TYR A 250 -26.39 -11.21 0.63
C TYR A 250 -26.11 -12.64 0.16
N TYR A 251 -25.27 -13.37 0.91
CA TYR A 251 -24.90 -14.76 0.64
C TYR A 251 -25.11 -15.65 1.87
N LEU A 252 -25.52 -16.91 1.65
CA LEU A 252 -25.46 -17.94 2.67
C LEU A 252 -24.00 -18.16 3.06
N HIS A 253 -23.75 -18.33 4.36
CA HIS A 253 -22.41 -18.55 4.94
C HIS A 253 -21.47 -17.34 4.95
N GLU A 254 -21.99 -16.11 4.81
CA GLU A 254 -21.18 -14.96 5.19
C GLU A 254 -20.81 -15.03 6.68
N GLU A 255 -19.52 -14.88 6.94
CA GLU A 255 -18.93 -14.92 8.27
C GLU A 255 -18.04 -13.68 8.42
N TYR A 256 -18.08 -13.06 9.59
CA TYR A 256 -17.29 -11.88 9.91
C TYR A 256 -16.38 -12.21 11.09
N GLY A 257 -15.11 -11.82 10.99
CA GLY A 257 -14.12 -12.08 12.02
C GLY A 257 -12.72 -12.28 11.47
N PRO A 258 -11.72 -12.54 12.32
CA PRO A 258 -10.30 -12.48 11.95
C PRO A 258 -9.91 -13.45 10.82
N THR A 259 -10.66 -14.54 10.64
CA THR A 259 -10.45 -15.55 9.58
C THR A 259 -11.25 -15.28 8.30
N SER A 260 -12.04 -14.22 8.26
CA SER A 260 -12.85 -13.88 7.09
C SER A 260 -12.15 -12.82 6.23
N ARG A 261 -12.38 -12.90 4.93
CA ARG A 261 -11.89 -11.95 3.94
C ARG A 261 -13.03 -11.56 3.01
N CYS A 262 -12.91 -10.39 2.41
CA CYS A 262 -13.75 -9.98 1.30
C CYS A 262 -13.36 -10.79 0.07
N ILE A 263 -14.32 -11.45 -0.56
CA ILE A 263 -14.12 -12.22 -1.79
C ILE A 263 -15.06 -11.68 -2.86
N ASN A 264 -14.50 -11.29 -4.01
CA ASN A 264 -15.30 -10.81 -5.13
C ASN A 264 -16.20 -11.92 -5.66
N ALA A 265 -17.48 -11.58 -5.90
CA ALA A 265 -18.41 -12.46 -6.59
C ALA A 265 -19.23 -11.65 -7.58
N ARG A 266 -19.74 -12.32 -8.60
CA ARG A 266 -20.58 -11.75 -9.64
C ARG A 266 -21.95 -12.40 -9.60
N THR A 267 -22.99 -11.58 -9.53
CA THR A 267 -24.38 -12.06 -9.65
C THR A 267 -24.68 -12.50 -11.08
N SER A 268 -25.69 -13.35 -11.28
CA SER A 268 -26.23 -13.70 -12.60
C SER A 268 -26.68 -12.48 -13.44
N ALA A 269 -26.96 -11.34 -12.80
CA ALA A 269 -27.24 -10.06 -13.46
C ALA A 269 -25.96 -9.30 -13.90
N GLY A 270 -24.77 -9.88 -13.70
CA GLY A 270 -23.48 -9.31 -14.08
C GLY A 270 -22.86 -8.35 -13.06
N ARG A 271 -23.59 -7.98 -12.00
CA ARG A 271 -23.12 -7.03 -10.96
C ARG A 271 -22.07 -7.65 -10.05
N VAL A 272 -21.02 -6.90 -9.75
CA VAL A 272 -19.98 -7.32 -8.79
C VAL A 272 -20.46 -7.02 -7.37
N ARG A 273 -20.61 -8.06 -6.57
CA ARG A 273 -21.08 -8.03 -5.19
C ARG A 273 -20.23 -9.01 -4.40
N PRO A 274 -19.29 -8.54 -3.59
CA PRO A 274 -18.43 -9.43 -2.82
C PRO A 274 -19.19 -10.02 -1.64
N ALA A 275 -18.60 -11.04 -1.04
CA ALA A 275 -19.08 -11.68 0.16
C ALA A 275 -17.97 -11.71 1.22
N CYS A 276 -18.33 -11.58 2.50
CA CYS A 276 -17.40 -11.84 3.59
C CYS A 276 -17.35 -13.35 3.87
N LEU A 277 -16.29 -14.01 3.41
CA LEU A 277 -16.18 -15.47 3.49
C LEU A 277 -14.97 -15.89 4.30
N ARG A 278 -15.16 -16.96 5.09
CA ARG A 278 -14.07 -17.61 5.80
C ARG A 278 -13.00 -18.06 4.81
N THR A 279 -11.76 -17.64 5.07
CA THR A 279 -10.60 -17.89 4.23
C THR A 279 -9.51 -18.56 5.07
N ILE A 280 -8.96 -19.65 4.57
CA ILE A 280 -7.93 -20.45 5.24
C ILE A 280 -6.72 -20.54 4.32
N CYS A 281 -5.58 -20.08 4.80
CA CYS A 281 -4.29 -20.27 4.14
C CYS A 281 -3.77 -21.65 4.52
N ASN A 282 -3.45 -22.50 3.54
CA ASN A 282 -2.91 -23.83 3.79
C ASN A 282 -1.39 -23.80 3.56
N ASP A 283 -0.60 -23.70 4.63
CA ASP A 283 0.86 -23.58 4.54
C ASP A 283 1.53 -24.75 3.78
N ASP A 284 1.10 -25.99 4.06
CA ASP A 284 1.71 -27.20 3.49
C ASP A 284 1.47 -27.33 1.98
N SER A 285 0.24 -27.06 1.53
CA SER A 285 -0.13 -27.17 0.11
C SER A 285 0.04 -25.86 -0.65
N ARG A 286 0.34 -24.75 0.04
CA ARG A 286 0.41 -23.38 -0.50
C ARG A 286 -0.84 -22.96 -1.29
N THR A 287 -2.01 -23.42 -0.86
CA THR A 287 -3.31 -23.08 -1.47
C THR A 287 -4.17 -22.28 -0.51
N VAL A 288 -5.23 -21.65 -1.04
CA VAL A 288 -6.21 -20.91 -0.23
C VAL A 288 -7.56 -21.59 -0.31
N THR A 289 -8.19 -21.82 0.84
CA THR A 289 -9.56 -22.35 0.92
C THR A 289 -10.53 -21.23 1.27
N VAL A 290 -11.50 -20.96 0.39
CA VAL A 290 -12.56 -19.95 0.57
C VAL A 290 -13.91 -20.64 0.71
N ALA A 291 -14.58 -20.47 1.85
CA ALA A 291 -15.88 -21.09 2.12
C ALA A 291 -15.92 -22.63 1.86
N GLY A 292 -14.80 -23.31 2.06
CA GLY A 292 -14.64 -24.75 1.81
C GLY A 292 -14.29 -25.15 0.37
N LEU A 293 -14.20 -24.19 -0.55
CA LEU A 293 -13.69 -24.36 -1.91
C LEU A 293 -12.19 -24.08 -1.92
N VAL A 294 -11.41 -24.94 -2.58
CA VAL A 294 -9.95 -24.74 -2.71
C VAL A 294 -9.70 -23.93 -3.97
N CYS A 295 -9.07 -22.76 -3.82
CA CYS A 295 -8.54 -21.95 -4.90
C CYS A 295 -7.12 -22.44 -5.23
N GLU A 296 -6.96 -23.07 -6.39
CA GLU A 296 -5.68 -23.60 -6.87
C GLU A 296 -4.83 -22.53 -7.56
N PHE A 297 -5.46 -21.54 -8.20
CA PHE A 297 -4.79 -20.44 -8.88
C PHE A 297 -5.55 -19.11 -8.80
N ASP A 298 -4.83 -18.01 -9.04
CA ASP A 298 -5.38 -16.65 -9.03
C ASP A 298 -6.54 -16.51 -10.03
N GLY A 299 -7.68 -15.99 -9.59
CA GLY A 299 -8.83 -15.72 -10.45
C GLY A 299 -9.66 -16.94 -10.86
N GLU A 300 -9.39 -18.12 -10.30
CA GLU A 300 -10.24 -19.31 -10.47
C GLU A 300 -11.71 -18.98 -10.14
N GLU A 301 -12.65 -19.41 -10.99
CA GLU A 301 -14.06 -19.14 -10.80
C GLU A 301 -14.82 -20.37 -10.33
N HIS A 302 -15.69 -20.18 -9.33
CA HIS A 302 -16.56 -21.22 -8.80
C HIS A 302 -18.02 -20.79 -8.82
N ASP A 303 -18.88 -21.63 -9.38
CA ASP A 303 -20.33 -21.44 -9.31
C ASP A 303 -20.81 -21.72 -7.89
N ILE A 304 -21.39 -20.70 -7.28
CA ILE A 304 -21.91 -20.75 -5.91
C ILE A 304 -23.44 -20.67 -5.89
N GLU A 305 -24.12 -21.26 -6.90
CA GLU A 305 -25.59 -21.35 -6.95
C GLU A 305 -26.21 -21.90 -5.65
N ARG A 306 -25.45 -22.68 -4.88
CA ARG A 306 -25.87 -23.22 -3.57
C ARG A 306 -25.80 -22.21 -2.42
N LEU A 307 -25.10 -21.09 -2.58
CA LEU A 307 -24.95 -20.06 -1.55
C LEU A 307 -26.06 -18.99 -1.60
N VAL A 308 -26.92 -18.93 -2.62
CA VAL A 308 -28.09 -18.01 -2.62
C VAL A 308 -29.31 -18.73 -3.22
N PRO A 309 -30.31 -19.15 -2.43
CA PRO A 309 -31.49 -19.82 -2.97
C PRO A 309 -32.24 -18.91 -3.94
N GLY A 310 -32.24 -19.26 -5.23
CA GLY A 310 -32.95 -18.54 -6.29
C GLY A 310 -32.15 -17.50 -7.07
N PHE A 311 -30.87 -17.27 -6.73
CA PHE A 311 -29.99 -16.37 -7.48
C PHE A 311 -28.64 -17.03 -7.74
N GLY A 312 -28.30 -17.27 -9.01
CA GLY A 312 -26.96 -17.74 -9.38
C GLY A 312 -25.92 -16.64 -9.13
N ALA A 313 -24.76 -17.02 -8.60
CA ALA A 313 -23.59 -16.18 -8.46
C ALA A 313 -22.32 -17.00 -8.72
N THR A 314 -21.28 -16.33 -9.20
CA THR A 314 -19.95 -16.91 -9.45
C THR A 314 -18.96 -16.21 -8.54
N LEU A 315 -18.25 -16.97 -7.73
CA LEU A 315 -17.17 -16.49 -6.88
C LEU A 315 -15.87 -16.47 -7.69
N THR A 316 -15.08 -15.42 -7.55
CA THR A 316 -13.74 -15.32 -8.14
C THR A 316 -12.70 -15.45 -7.03
N CYS A 317 -11.87 -16.48 -7.10
CA CYS A 317 -10.76 -16.68 -6.18
C CYS A 317 -9.82 -15.45 -6.22
N PRO A 318 -9.46 -14.89 -5.05
CA PRO A 318 -8.57 -13.75 -5.00
C PRO A 318 -7.17 -14.15 -5.47
N LYS A 319 -6.30 -13.16 -5.71
CA LYS A 319 -4.87 -13.47 -5.75
C LYS A 319 -4.47 -14.08 -4.42
N LEU A 320 -3.85 -15.27 -4.45
CA LEU A 320 -3.50 -16.01 -3.24
C LEU A 320 -2.58 -15.16 -2.33
N SER A 321 -1.69 -14.39 -2.95
CA SER A 321 -0.76 -13.47 -2.29
C SER A 321 -1.47 -12.28 -1.60
N SER A 322 -2.66 -11.88 -2.04
CA SER A 322 -3.40 -10.76 -1.43
C SER A 322 -4.12 -11.16 -0.14
N VAL A 323 -4.58 -12.41 -0.02
CA VAL A 323 -5.24 -12.92 1.19
C VAL A 323 -4.31 -13.68 2.14
N CYS A 324 -3.26 -14.30 1.59
CA CYS A 324 -2.28 -15.12 2.30
C CYS A 324 -0.83 -14.73 1.96
N PRO A 325 -0.42 -13.46 2.17
CA PRO A 325 0.89 -12.95 1.74
C PRO A 325 2.09 -13.64 2.42
N HIS A 326 1.88 -14.29 3.57
CA HIS A 326 2.93 -15.03 4.29
C HIS A 326 3.35 -16.33 3.58
N LEU A 327 2.51 -16.86 2.68
CA LEU A 327 2.83 -18.06 1.90
C LEU A 327 3.90 -17.79 0.82
N PHE A 328 4.15 -16.52 0.51
CA PHE A 328 5.02 -16.08 -0.57
C PHE A 328 6.29 -15.46 0.00
N CYS A 329 7.41 -16.18 -0.04
CA CYS A 329 8.74 -15.67 0.30
C CYS A 329 8.79 -14.86 1.61
N PRO A 330 8.85 -15.55 2.76
CA PRO A 330 8.79 -14.93 4.08
C PRO A 330 9.71 -13.72 4.23
N ALA A 331 9.12 -12.62 4.66
CA ALA A 331 9.78 -11.33 4.86
C ALA A 331 10.60 -10.82 3.66
N GLY A 332 10.16 -11.10 2.43
CA GLY A 332 10.84 -10.66 1.21
C GLY A 332 12.27 -11.17 1.09
N CYS A 333 12.57 -12.33 1.70
CA CYS A 333 13.92 -12.89 1.82
C CYS A 333 14.92 -11.94 2.50
N SER A 334 14.43 -11.05 3.37
CA SER A 334 15.20 -10.04 4.12
C SER A 334 16.14 -9.16 3.27
N GLY A 335 15.90 -9.08 1.96
CA GLY A 335 16.81 -8.45 0.99
C GLY A 335 18.17 -9.16 0.84
N ARG A 336 18.28 -10.42 1.29
CA ARG A 336 19.50 -11.26 1.27
C ARG A 336 19.34 -12.56 0.46
N GLY A 337 18.30 -12.62 -0.36
CA GLY A 337 18.06 -13.71 -1.30
C GLY A 337 17.12 -13.30 -2.41
N VAL A 338 16.92 -14.20 -3.37
CA VAL A 338 15.92 -14.06 -4.42
C VAL A 338 14.68 -14.86 -4.04
N CYS A 339 13.50 -14.27 -4.20
CA CYS A 339 12.26 -15.01 -4.07
C CYS A 339 12.05 -15.88 -5.31
N ASN A 340 11.88 -17.18 -5.13
CA ASN A 340 11.47 -18.11 -6.18
C ASN A 340 9.95 -18.21 -6.16
N TYR A 341 9.27 -17.65 -7.15
CA TYR A 341 7.80 -17.67 -7.22
C TYR A 341 7.20 -19.00 -7.70
N ASP A 342 8.02 -19.96 -8.16
CA ASP A 342 7.54 -21.32 -8.46
C ASP A 342 7.42 -22.16 -7.17
N THR A 343 8.33 -21.97 -6.21
CA THR A 343 8.33 -22.69 -4.93
C THR A 343 7.82 -21.84 -3.76
N HIS A 344 7.74 -20.52 -3.96
CA HIS A 344 7.46 -19.50 -2.94
C HIS A 344 8.47 -19.51 -1.77
N GLU A 345 9.72 -19.86 -2.06
CA GLU A 345 10.84 -19.95 -1.12
C GLU A 345 11.95 -18.95 -1.46
N CYS A 346 12.84 -18.74 -0.49
CA CYS A 346 13.95 -17.82 -0.63
C CYS A 346 15.25 -18.54 -1.00
N ASP A 347 15.81 -18.21 -2.16
CA ASP A 347 17.14 -18.60 -2.59
C ASP A 347 18.18 -17.64 -2.00
N CYS A 348 18.75 -17.99 -0.85
CA CYS A 348 19.66 -17.12 -0.11
C CYS A 348 21.00 -16.90 -0.83
N PHE A 349 21.51 -15.66 -0.76
CA PHE A 349 22.82 -15.32 -1.33
C PHE A 349 23.97 -15.99 -0.57
N ASP A 350 23.84 -16.15 0.75
CA ASP A 350 24.72 -16.98 1.54
C ASP A 350 24.25 -18.43 1.49
N GLN A 351 25.07 -19.32 0.94
CA GLN A 351 24.77 -20.73 0.81
C GLN A 351 24.71 -21.47 2.15
N ASN A 352 25.25 -20.88 3.23
CA ASN A 352 25.11 -21.41 4.58
C ASN A 352 23.81 -20.95 5.25
N ASP A 353 23.13 -19.95 4.69
CA ASP A 353 21.83 -19.50 5.17
C ASP A 353 20.72 -20.42 4.67
N THR A 354 20.31 -21.33 5.54
CA THR A 354 19.18 -22.25 5.31
C THR A 354 17.90 -21.78 6.00
N SER A 355 17.83 -20.52 6.45
CA SER A 355 16.60 -19.98 7.04
C SER A 355 15.59 -19.62 5.96
N MET A 356 14.30 -19.73 6.28
CA MET A 356 13.21 -19.48 5.33
C MET A 356 13.17 -18.06 4.76
N SER A 357 13.80 -17.09 5.45
CA SER A 357 13.79 -15.67 5.09
C SER A 357 15.19 -15.08 4.83
N CYS A 358 16.23 -15.91 4.73
CA CYS A 358 17.63 -15.46 4.57
C CYS A 358 18.10 -14.47 5.67
N ASN A 359 17.89 -14.87 6.92
CA ASN A 359 18.14 -14.04 8.10
C ASN A 359 18.93 -14.77 9.21
N LEU A 360 19.72 -15.81 8.89
CA LEU A 360 20.48 -16.58 9.90
C LEU A 360 21.42 -15.70 10.75
N ASP A 361 21.86 -14.56 10.24
CA ASP A 361 22.78 -13.64 10.92
C ASP A 361 22.21 -12.99 12.20
N ILE A 362 20.89 -13.09 12.44
CA ILE A 362 20.22 -12.41 13.56
C ILE A 362 19.72 -13.42 14.62
N GLY A 363 19.57 -14.70 14.26
CA GLY A 363 19.02 -15.75 15.11
C GLY A 363 19.94 -16.28 16.24
N THR A 364 21.18 -15.80 16.35
CA THR A 364 22.13 -16.27 17.39
C THR A 364 22.47 -15.23 18.46
N ARG A 365 21.94 -14.00 18.38
CA ARG A 365 22.16 -12.98 19.40
C ARG A 365 20.88 -12.72 20.18
N ASP A 366 20.83 -13.32 21.36
CA ASP A 366 19.93 -12.94 22.44
C ASP A 366 19.77 -11.40 22.50
N PRO A 367 18.53 -10.85 22.41
CA PRO A 367 18.27 -9.41 22.53
C PRO A 367 18.86 -8.80 23.81
N SER A 368 19.07 -9.59 24.87
CA SER A 368 19.71 -9.18 26.11
C SER A 368 21.22 -8.89 25.97
N GLN A 369 21.85 -9.36 24.89
CA GLN A 369 23.26 -9.15 24.54
C GLN A 369 23.47 -7.92 23.65
N ILE A 370 22.40 -7.19 23.29
CA ILE A 370 22.53 -5.92 22.57
C ILE A 370 22.94 -4.86 23.62
N PRO A 371 24.17 -4.31 23.57
CA PRO A 371 24.55 -3.25 24.50
C PRO A 371 23.58 -2.07 24.34
N PRO A 372 23.15 -1.43 25.44
CA PRO A 372 22.26 -0.28 25.36
C PRO A 372 22.90 0.78 24.47
N SER A 373 22.11 1.32 23.54
CA SER A 373 22.53 2.46 22.74
C SER A 373 23.00 3.58 23.68
N PRO A 374 24.15 4.24 23.44
CA PRO A 374 24.60 5.32 24.29
C PRO A 374 23.51 6.39 24.34
N SER A 375 23.07 6.73 25.56
CA SER A 375 22.06 7.77 25.79
C SER A 375 22.50 9.06 25.08
N PRO A 376 21.62 9.72 24.31
CA PRO A 376 21.94 11.04 23.78
C PRO A 376 22.21 11.98 24.98
N VAL A 377 23.35 12.64 24.96
CA VAL A 377 23.68 13.70 25.93
C VAL A 377 22.71 14.85 25.66
N LEU A 378 21.65 14.94 26.45
CA LEU A 378 20.74 16.08 26.43
C LEU A 378 21.47 17.29 27.01
N VAL A 379 21.92 18.19 26.15
CA VAL A 379 22.30 19.54 26.55
C VAL A 379 21.00 20.32 26.75
N GLY A 380 20.66 20.63 28.01
CA GLY A 380 19.43 21.32 28.36
C GLY A 380 19.41 22.75 27.82
N VAL A 381 18.41 23.09 27.01
CA VAL A 381 18.12 24.45 26.56
C VAL A 381 16.72 24.83 27.07
N ASN A 382 16.64 25.89 27.88
CA ASN A 382 15.40 26.41 28.44
C ASN A 382 14.62 27.19 27.37
N TRP A 383 13.35 26.82 27.16
CA TRP A 383 12.41 27.54 26.29
C TRP A 383 11.56 28.55 27.08
N PRO A 384 11.29 29.76 26.56
CA PRO A 384 10.32 30.68 27.15
C PRO A 384 8.89 30.27 26.79
N SER A 385 7.99 30.36 27.77
CA SER A 385 6.57 30.06 27.66
C SER A 385 5.81 31.10 26.82
N SER A 386 4.99 30.65 25.87
CA SER A 386 4.01 31.50 25.18
C SER A 386 2.58 31.16 25.60
N SER A 387 1.82 32.22 25.80
CA SER A 387 0.48 32.34 26.38
C SER A 387 -0.68 31.73 25.58
N ASN A 388 -1.65 31.16 26.31
CA ASN A 388 -3.02 30.87 25.84
C ASN A 388 -3.77 32.16 25.42
N PRO A 389 -4.78 32.00 24.55
CA PRO A 389 -6.11 32.45 24.98
C PRO A 389 -7.21 31.42 24.68
N ALA A 390 -8.05 31.23 25.69
CA ALA A 390 -9.39 30.69 25.54
C ALA A 390 -10.35 31.83 25.12
N ASP A 391 -11.25 31.57 24.18
CA ASP A 391 -12.67 31.93 24.27
C ASP A 391 -13.48 31.24 23.16
N SER A 392 -14.50 30.50 23.59
CA SER A 392 -15.50 29.75 22.81
C SER A 392 -16.77 30.61 22.53
N PRO A 393 -17.74 30.21 21.68
CA PRO A 393 -18.77 29.28 22.16
C PRO A 393 -19.37 28.29 21.13
N SER A 394 -19.75 27.14 21.68
CA SER A 394 -20.69 26.08 21.27
C SER A 394 -21.60 26.25 20.03
N SER A 395 -21.59 25.23 19.16
CA SER A 395 -22.82 24.60 18.66
C SER A 395 -22.63 23.09 18.52
N GLN A 396 -23.58 22.33 19.06
CA GLN A 396 -23.63 20.87 19.07
C GLN A 396 -24.20 20.40 17.72
N TYR A 397 -23.50 19.54 16.99
CA TYR A 397 -24.02 18.34 16.31
C TYR A 397 -22.83 17.49 15.81
N ALA A 398 -22.87 16.21 16.21
CA ALA A 398 -22.04 15.06 15.84
C ALA A 398 -21.88 14.88 14.32
N SER A 399 -20.88 14.20 13.74
CA SER A 399 -19.63 13.55 14.17
C SER A 399 -18.95 13.22 12.84
N SER A 400 -17.80 13.83 12.55
CA SER A 400 -16.91 13.37 11.49
C SER A 400 -15.49 13.53 12.02
N ALA A 401 -14.87 12.40 12.32
CA ALA A 401 -13.51 12.32 12.77
C ALA A 401 -12.58 12.72 11.63
N VAL A 402 -12.29 14.02 11.52
CA VAL A 402 -11.12 14.52 10.83
C VAL A 402 -9.94 14.21 11.73
N VAL A 403 -9.40 12.99 11.64
CA VAL A 403 -8.09 12.66 12.18
C VAL A 403 -7.06 13.33 11.27
N LYS A 404 -6.74 14.60 11.55
CA LYS A 404 -5.49 15.20 11.09
C LYS A 404 -4.34 14.47 11.80
N THR A 405 -3.87 13.37 11.23
CA THR A 405 -2.59 12.78 11.61
C THR A 405 -1.51 13.46 10.77
N THR A 406 -0.79 14.36 11.42
CA THR A 406 0.44 14.95 10.89
C THR A 406 1.51 13.85 10.87
N ARG A 407 1.58 13.08 9.79
CA ARG A 407 2.77 12.27 9.42
C ARG A 407 3.40 12.90 8.19
N SER A 408 3.96 14.08 8.40
CA SER A 408 4.86 14.68 7.43
C SER A 408 6.25 14.59 8.03
N VAL A 409 7.21 14.07 7.28
CA VAL A 409 8.62 13.91 7.66
C VAL A 409 8.92 12.59 8.40
N VAL A 410 8.96 11.46 7.66
CA VAL A 410 9.49 10.20 8.22
C VAL A 410 10.69 9.70 7.42
N MET A 411 10.62 9.59 6.10
CA MET A 411 11.65 8.83 5.37
C MET A 411 12.99 9.55 5.17
N LEU A 412 12.99 10.82 4.73
CA LEU A 412 14.25 11.59 4.64
C LEU A 412 14.87 11.82 6.02
N SER A 413 14.06 11.98 7.08
CA SER A 413 14.58 12.12 8.45
C SER A 413 15.11 10.81 9.05
N LEU A 414 14.61 9.65 8.61
CA LEU A 414 15.19 8.36 8.93
C LEU A 414 16.53 8.15 8.20
N LEU A 415 16.69 8.70 6.99
CA LEU A 415 17.97 8.69 6.25
C LEU A 415 18.93 9.81 6.67
N SER A 416 18.43 10.89 7.27
CA SER A 416 19.21 11.98 7.83
C SER A 416 18.73 12.23 9.26
N ALA A 417 19.27 11.49 10.23
CA ALA A 417 18.95 11.65 11.65
C ALA A 417 19.03 13.13 12.05
N SER A 418 17.88 13.79 12.07
CA SER A 418 17.72 15.16 12.54
C SER A 418 17.52 15.10 14.06
N CYS A 419 18.62 14.98 14.79
CA CYS A 419 18.67 15.65 16.09
C CYS A 419 18.69 17.16 15.77
N LEU A 420 17.51 17.76 15.71
CA LEU A 420 17.35 19.22 15.68
C LEU A 420 17.90 19.79 16.99
N SER A 421 19.19 20.08 16.98
CA SER A 421 19.84 21.03 17.88
C SER A 421 19.66 22.40 17.24
N ARG A 422 18.61 23.13 17.63
CA ARG A 422 18.59 24.59 17.55
C ARG A 422 18.86 25.17 18.92
#